data_AF-A0A831PK04-F1
#
_entry.id   AF-A0A831PK04-F1
#
_cell.length_a   1.000
_cell.length_b   1.000
_cell.length_c   1.000
_cell.angle_alpha   90.00
_cell.angle_beta   90.00
_cell.angle_gamma   90.00
#
_symmetry.space_group_name_H-M   'P 1'
#
loop_
_entity.id
_entity.type
_entity.pdbx_description
1 polymer ?
#
loop_
_entity_poly.entity_id
_entity_poly.type
_entity_poly.pdbx_seq_one_letter_code
_entity_poly.pdbx_strand_id
1 'polypeptide(L)'
;MKRVIAGIIVFSIFLLVLIHLFNTEDEYYNLKLEALKQEYAIKPVPSIDHRKLPDLQREFSTPQEVTEACIACHTERHREVMASAHWNWERVSYVEGRGLAAAGKKNVLNNFCLGAQSNE
;
A
#
# COMPACT_ATOMS: atom_id res chain seq x y z
N MET A 1 50.62 25.50 21.20
CA MET A 1 49.32 25.62 20.49
C MET A 1 49.08 24.50 19.48
N LYS A 2 49.92 24.32 18.44
CA LYS A 2 49.71 23.28 17.39
C LYS A 2 49.57 21.84 17.92
N ARG A 3 50.36 21.44 18.92
CA ARG A 3 50.29 20.10 19.54
C ARG A 3 49.01 19.87 20.36
N VAL A 4 48.50 20.92 21.01
CA VAL A 4 47.23 20.87 21.76
C VAL A 4 46.05 20.79 20.80
N ILE A 5 46.08 21.57 19.73
CA ILE A 5 45.07 21.53 18.65
C ILE A 5 45.05 20.13 18.01
N ALA A 6 46.21 19.55 17.71
CA ALA A 6 46.29 18.18 17.17
C ALA A 6 45.69 17.14 18.13
N GLY A 7 45.97 17.24 19.44
CA GLY A 7 45.39 16.35 20.45
C GLY A 7 43.87 16.45 20.55
N ILE A 8 43.32 17.66 20.50
CA ILE A 8 41.87 17.88 20.51
C ILE A 8 41.23 17.28 19.26
N ILE A 9 41.82 17.46 18.08
CA ILE A 9 41.31 16.88 16.82
C ILE A 9 41.26 15.36 16.90
N VAL A 10 42.36 14.72 17.36
CA VAL A 10 42.41 13.26 17.50
C VAL A 10 41.37 12.74 18.50
N PHE A 11 41.21 13.42 19.64
CA PHE A 11 40.22 13.04 20.63
C PHE A 11 38.79 13.18 20.11
N SER A 12 38.48 14.28 19.41
CA SER A 12 37.17 14.48 18.79
C SER A 12 36.87 13.42 17.72
N ILE A 13 37.85 13.08 16.86
CA ILE A 13 37.69 12.02 15.87
C ILE A 13 37.46 10.67 16.55
N PHE A 14 38.24 10.35 17.59
CA PHE A 14 38.07 9.12 18.36
C PHE A 14 36.68 9.03 19.00
N LEU A 15 36.21 10.13 19.60
CA LEU A 15 34.88 10.19 20.21
C LEU A 15 33.77 9.97 19.17
N LEU A 16 33.88 10.58 17.99
CA LEU A 16 32.92 10.39 16.89
C LEU A 16 32.92 8.95 16.37
N VAL A 17 34.09 8.33 16.21
CA VAL A 17 34.20 6.92 15.83
C VAL A 17 33.57 6.03 16.89
N LEU A 18 33.82 6.32 18.16
CA LEU A 18 33.26 5.55 19.27
C LEU A 18 31.73 5.67 19.31
N ILE A 19 31.19 6.88 19.17
CA ILE A 19 29.73 7.10 19.06
C ILE A 19 29.17 6.32 17.86
N HIS A 20 29.84 6.35 16.70
CA HIS A 20 29.37 5.60 15.54
C HIS A 20 29.37 4.08 15.76
N LEU A 21 30.42 3.54 16.40
CA LEU A 21 30.51 2.11 16.73
C LEU A 21 29.45 1.65 17.73
N PHE A 22 29.01 2.53 18.63
CA PHE A 22 28.00 2.21 19.65
C PHE A 22 26.58 2.67 19.27
N ASN A 23 26.42 3.43 18.18
CA ASN A 23 25.15 3.96 17.69
C ASN A 23 24.83 3.48 16.27
N THR A 24 25.21 2.24 15.95
CA THR A 24 24.65 1.53 14.80
C THR A 24 23.21 1.12 15.17
N GLU A 25 22.27 2.06 15.13
CA GLU A 25 20.94 1.67 14.68
C GLU A 25 21.16 1.19 13.24
N ASP A 26 21.34 -0.12 13.08
CA ASP A 26 21.43 -0.72 11.75
C ASP A 26 20.14 -0.32 11.03
N GLU A 27 20.25 0.67 10.14
CA GLU A 27 19.17 1.02 9.23
C GLU A 27 18.91 -0.26 8.44
N TYR A 28 17.88 -1.01 8.84
CA TYR A 28 17.63 -2.35 8.33
C TYR A 28 17.36 -2.22 6.82
N TYR A 29 18.41 -2.37 6.02
CA TYR A 29 18.34 -2.21 4.58
C TYR A 29 17.60 -3.42 4.02
N ASN A 30 16.28 -3.24 3.91
CA ASN A 30 15.38 -4.29 3.46
C ASN A 30 15.53 -4.45 1.95
N LEU A 31 16.52 -5.24 1.53
CA LEU A 31 16.79 -5.57 0.13
C LEU A 31 15.53 -6.03 -0.61
N LYS A 32 14.63 -6.75 0.07
CA LYS A 32 13.35 -7.19 -0.50
C LYS A 32 12.42 -6.00 -0.78
N LEU A 33 12.35 -5.02 0.13
CA LEU A 33 11.57 -3.80 -0.09
C LEU A 33 12.15 -2.98 -1.25
N GLU A 34 13.47 -2.82 -1.32
CA GLU A 34 14.11 -2.07 -2.41
C GLU A 34 13.94 -2.75 -3.76
N ALA A 35 14.06 -4.08 -3.82
CA ALA A 35 13.75 -4.85 -5.02
C ALA A 35 12.28 -4.68 -5.46
N LEU A 36 11.33 -4.73 -4.51
CA LEU A 36 9.92 -4.44 -4.80
C LEU A 36 9.72 -3.01 -5.29
N LYS A 37 10.35 -2.01 -4.67
CA LYS A 37 10.27 -0.62 -5.16
C LYS A 37 10.76 -0.51 -6.60
N GLN A 38 11.85 -1.19 -6.96
CA GLN A 38 12.37 -1.20 -8.33
C GLN A 38 11.43 -1.92 -9.30
N GLU A 39 10.89 -3.08 -8.92
CA GLU A 39 9.94 -3.84 -9.74
C GLU A 39 8.67 -3.03 -10.04
N TYR A 40 8.09 -2.41 -9.00
CA TYR A 40 6.84 -1.65 -9.11
C TYR A 40 7.06 -0.20 -9.59
N ALA A 41 8.30 0.30 -9.66
CA ALA A 41 8.60 1.60 -10.26
C ALA A 41 8.32 1.60 -11.77
N ILE A 42 8.40 0.44 -12.43
CA ILE A 42 8.10 0.29 -13.84
C ILE A 42 6.60 0.04 -13.99
N LYS A 43 5.89 1.00 -14.59
CA LYS A 43 4.46 0.84 -14.86
C LYS A 43 4.24 -0.28 -15.88
N PRO A 44 3.39 -1.28 -15.59
CA PRO A 44 3.13 -2.37 -16.53
C PRO A 44 2.50 -1.83 -17.81
N VAL A 45 2.94 -2.36 -18.95
CA VAL A 45 2.35 -2.06 -20.26
C VAL A 45 1.04 -2.83 -20.38
N PRO A 46 -0.10 -2.17 -20.63
CA PRO A 46 -1.36 -2.86 -20.86
C PRO A 46 -1.27 -3.81 -22.05
N SER A 47 -1.87 -5.00 -21.93
CA SER A 47 -1.92 -5.99 -23.02
C SER A 47 -2.81 -5.54 -24.18
N ILE A 48 -3.75 -4.61 -23.95
CA ILE A 48 -4.68 -4.09 -24.95
C ILE A 48 -4.98 -2.61 -24.73
N ASP A 49 -5.16 -1.86 -25.83
CA ASP A 49 -5.64 -0.48 -25.81
C ASP A 49 -7.17 -0.45 -25.93
N HIS A 50 -7.86 -0.36 -24.78
CA HIS A 50 -9.33 -0.36 -24.70
C HIS A 50 -10.00 0.74 -25.54
N ARG A 51 -9.30 1.83 -25.86
CA ARG A 51 -9.85 2.93 -26.69
C ARG A 51 -10.12 2.50 -28.13
N LYS A 52 -9.49 1.42 -28.59
CA LYS A 52 -9.64 0.89 -29.94
C LYS A 52 -10.79 -0.13 -30.05
N LEU A 53 -11.45 -0.45 -28.94
CA LEU A 53 -12.51 -1.46 -28.91
C LEU A 53 -13.85 -0.83 -29.30
N PRO A 54 -14.50 -1.27 -30.39
CA PRO A 54 -15.77 -0.70 -30.84
C PRO A 54 -16.87 -0.75 -29.78
N ASP A 55 -16.94 -1.82 -28.98
CA ASP A 55 -17.94 -1.99 -27.92
C ASP A 55 -17.85 -0.92 -26.81
N LEU A 56 -16.68 -0.27 -26.70
CA LEU A 56 -16.41 0.82 -25.74
C LEU A 56 -16.51 2.21 -26.39
N GLN A 57 -16.70 2.30 -27.71
CA GLN A 57 -16.79 3.56 -28.47
C GLN A 57 -18.25 4.01 -28.61
N ARG A 58 -18.92 4.14 -27.47
CA ARG A 58 -20.30 4.63 -27.40
C ARG A 58 -20.48 5.51 -26.17
N GLU A 59 -21.54 6.31 -26.18
CA GLU A 59 -21.98 6.99 -24.97
C GLU A 59 -22.61 5.98 -24.01
N PHE A 60 -22.29 6.14 -22.72
CA PHE A 60 -22.85 5.35 -21.64
C PHE A 60 -23.73 6.28 -20.79
N SER A 61 -24.99 5.90 -20.59
CA SER A 61 -25.93 6.72 -19.82
C SER A 61 -25.77 6.52 -18.32
N THR A 62 -25.26 5.35 -17.91
CA THR A 62 -25.04 4.99 -16.51
C THR A 62 -23.70 4.25 -16.33
N PRO A 63 -23.09 4.31 -15.12
CA PRO A 63 -21.91 3.50 -14.79
C PRO A 63 -22.14 1.98 -14.89
N GLN A 64 -23.38 1.52 -14.71
CA GLN A 64 -23.76 0.11 -14.83
C GLN A 64 -23.59 -0.39 -16.26
N GLU A 65 -23.97 0.42 -17.27
CA GLU A 65 -23.74 0.07 -18.68
C GLU A 65 -22.24 -0.06 -19.00
N VAL A 66 -21.38 0.73 -18.36
CA VAL A 66 -19.92 0.59 -18.49
C VAL A 66 -19.47 -0.74 -17.90
N THR A 67 -19.98 -1.09 -16.71
CA THR A 67 -19.67 -2.36 -16.04
C THR A 67 -20.10 -3.56 -16.90
N GLU A 68 -21.30 -3.50 -17.47
CA GLU A 68 -21.83 -4.53 -18.39
C GLU A 68 -20.90 -4.71 -19.60
N ALA A 69 -20.42 -3.62 -20.20
CA ALA A 69 -19.46 -3.68 -21.29
C ALA A 69 -18.11 -4.28 -20.87
N CYS A 70 -17.60 -3.93 -19.67
CA CYS A 70 -16.37 -4.50 -19.15
C CYS A 70 -16.47 -6.03 -18.95
N ILE A 71 -17.56 -6.50 -18.35
CA ILE A 71 -17.72 -7.92 -17.99
C ILE A 71 -18.12 -8.80 -19.19
N ALA A 72 -18.47 -8.21 -20.34
CA ALA A 72 -18.65 -8.96 -21.60
C ALA A 72 -17.35 -9.69 -22.03
N CYS A 73 -16.19 -9.08 -21.75
CA CYS A 73 -14.88 -9.70 -21.98
C CYS A 73 -14.23 -10.21 -20.68
N HIS A 74 -14.43 -9.53 -19.56
CA HIS A 74 -13.91 -9.91 -18.24
C HIS A 74 -14.94 -10.69 -17.42
N THR A 75 -15.38 -11.82 -17.98
CA THR A 75 -16.57 -12.57 -17.53
C THR A 75 -16.51 -13.04 -16.08
N GLU A 76 -15.33 -13.27 -15.49
CA GLU A 76 -15.22 -13.71 -14.09
C GLU A 76 -14.73 -12.62 -13.13
N ARG A 77 -14.26 -11.48 -13.66
CA ARG A 77 -13.63 -10.43 -12.83
C ARG A 77 -14.61 -9.84 -11.83
N HIS A 78 -15.90 -9.75 -12.18
CA HIS A 78 -16.93 -9.29 -11.25
C HIS A 78 -17.04 -10.21 -10.03
N ARG A 79 -16.96 -11.54 -10.19
CA ARG A 79 -16.99 -12.50 -9.07
C ARG A 79 -15.78 -12.34 -8.17
N GLU A 80 -14.59 -12.20 -8.76
CA GLU A 80 -13.35 -11.98 -8.02
C GLU A 80 -13.40 -10.69 -7.17
N VAL A 81 -13.87 -9.60 -7.77
CA VAL A 81 -14.02 -8.31 -7.07
C VAL A 81 -15.05 -8.43 -5.95
N MET A 82 -16.20 -9.05 -6.22
CA MET A 82 -17.29 -9.23 -5.26
C MET A 82 -16.91 -10.17 -4.10
N ALA A 83 -15.96 -11.08 -4.29
CA ALA A 83 -15.40 -11.91 -3.23
C ALA A 83 -14.37 -11.17 -2.35
N SER A 84 -13.95 -9.96 -2.73
CA SER A 84 -12.89 -9.23 -2.04
C SER A 84 -13.42 -8.29 -0.94
N ALA A 85 -12.51 -7.87 -0.04
CA ALA A 85 -12.80 -6.87 0.97
C ALA A 85 -13.12 -5.47 0.39
N HIS A 86 -12.72 -5.18 -0.85
CA HIS A 86 -13.07 -3.90 -1.52
C HIS A 86 -14.56 -3.82 -1.84
N TRP A 87 -15.20 -4.96 -2.14
CA TRP A 87 -16.65 -5.02 -2.36
C TRP A 87 -17.42 -5.23 -1.06
N ASN A 88 -17.03 -6.23 -0.27
CA ASN A 88 -17.76 -6.60 0.94
C ASN A 88 -17.56 -5.63 2.11
N TRP A 89 -16.54 -4.75 2.02
CA TRP A 89 -16.12 -3.84 3.10
C TRP A 89 -15.78 -4.55 4.42
N GLU A 90 -15.44 -5.84 4.35
CA GLU A 90 -15.11 -6.67 5.50
C GLU A 90 -14.10 -7.77 5.11
N ARG A 91 -13.35 -8.23 6.10
CA ARG A 91 -12.45 -9.39 6.03
C ARG A 91 -12.45 -10.12 7.36
N VAL A 92 -12.25 -11.43 7.34
CA VAL A 92 -12.00 -12.18 8.56
C VAL A 92 -10.55 -11.95 8.97
N SER A 93 -10.35 -11.47 10.20
CA SER A 93 -9.02 -11.27 10.79
C SER A 93 -9.04 -11.63 12.26
N TYR A 94 -7.88 -12.05 12.78
CA TYR A 94 -7.72 -12.20 14.22
C TYR A 94 -7.67 -10.82 14.88
N VAL A 95 -8.48 -10.64 15.93
CA VAL A 95 -8.51 -9.46 16.78
C VAL A 95 -8.11 -9.89 18.18
N GLU A 96 -7.06 -9.26 18.71
CA GLU A 96 -6.58 -9.53 20.07
C GLU A 96 -7.71 -9.38 21.10
N GLY A 97 -7.86 -10.36 21.98
CA GLY A 97 -8.92 -10.40 22.99
C GLY A 97 -10.33 -10.74 22.46
N ARG A 98 -10.53 -10.88 21.14
CA ARG A 98 -11.83 -11.26 20.53
C ARG A 98 -11.77 -12.49 19.63
N GLY A 99 -10.58 -12.95 19.25
CA GLY A 99 -10.42 -14.09 18.34
C GLY A 99 -10.67 -13.72 16.88
N LEU A 100 -11.12 -14.68 16.08
CA LEU A 100 -11.45 -14.44 14.67
C LEU A 100 -12.75 -13.63 14.58
N ALA A 101 -12.68 -12.47 13.93
CA ALA A 101 -13.83 -11.61 13.71
C ALA A 101 -13.86 -11.07 12.27
N ALA A 102 -15.07 -10.88 11.73
CA ALA A 102 -15.28 -10.17 10.48
C ALA A 102 -15.20 -8.66 10.74
N ALA A 103 -14.09 -8.03 10.36
CA ALA A 103 -13.82 -6.62 10.59
C ALA A 103 -13.54 -5.88 9.29
N GLY A 104 -14.10 -4.68 9.16
CA GLY A 104 -13.88 -3.75 8.05
C GLY A 104 -14.84 -2.58 8.11
N LYS A 105 -14.80 -1.70 7.09
CA LYS A 105 -15.58 -0.45 7.03
C LYS A 105 -17.07 -0.66 7.30
N LYS A 106 -17.63 -1.82 6.93
CA LYS A 106 -19.04 -2.17 7.13
C LYS A 106 -19.47 -2.20 8.60
N ASN A 107 -18.59 -2.68 9.49
CA ASN A 107 -18.94 -3.03 10.88
C ASN A 107 -18.00 -2.41 11.94
N VAL A 108 -16.93 -1.72 11.53
CA VAL A 108 -15.95 -1.11 12.44
C VAL A 108 -16.34 0.32 12.77
N LEU A 109 -16.24 0.65 14.06
CA LEU A 109 -16.38 2.02 14.56
C LEU A 109 -15.02 2.72 14.61
N ASN A 110 -15.00 4.01 14.28
CA ASN A 110 -13.85 4.88 14.42
C ASN A 110 -14.22 6.17 15.15
N ASN A 111 -13.22 7.03 15.39
CA ASN A 111 -13.37 8.35 16.03
C ASN A 111 -13.45 9.50 15.01
N PHE A 112 -13.79 9.20 13.76
CA PHE A 112 -14.10 10.18 12.72
C PHE A 112 -15.63 10.27 12.56
N CYS A 113 -16.19 9.75 11.45
CA CYS A 113 -17.63 9.73 11.21
C CYS A 113 -18.35 8.57 11.92
N LEU A 114 -17.76 8.01 12.98
CA LEU A 114 -18.25 6.87 13.76
C LEU A 114 -18.36 5.57 12.96
N GLY A 115 -19.31 5.45 12.04
CA GLY A 115 -19.56 4.22 11.28
C GLY A 115 -20.38 4.48 10.03
N ALA A 116 -20.32 3.54 9.09
CA ALA A 116 -21.04 3.64 7.81
C ALA A 116 -22.54 3.36 7.94
N GLN A 117 -22.96 2.58 8.95
CA GLN A 117 -24.37 2.26 9.18
C GLN A 117 -25.17 3.55 9.37
N SER A 118 -26.26 3.71 8.62
CA SER A 118 -27.11 4.90 8.55
C SER A 118 -26.50 6.13 7.85
N ASN A 119 -25.34 5.99 7.19
CA ASN A 119 -24.62 7.08 6.51
C ASN A 119 -23.98 6.61 5.18
N GLU A 120 -24.59 5.64 4.49
CA GLU A 120 -24.10 5.03 3.25
C GLU A 120 -24.07 5.98 2.05
#